data_AF-W1SAM7-F1
#
_entry.id   AF-W1SAM7-F1
#
_cell.length_a   1.000
_cell.length_b   1.000
_cell.length_c   1.000
_cell.angle_alpha   90.00
_cell.angle_beta   90.00
_cell.angle_gamma   90.00
#
_symmetry.space_group_name_H-M   'P 1'
#
loop_
_entity.id
_entity.type
_entity.pdbx_description
1 polymer ?
#
loop_
_entity_poly.entity_id
_entity_poly.type
_entity_poly.pdbx_seq_one_letter_code
_entity_poly.pdbx_strand_id
1 'polypeptide(L)'
;MAITGLEMADLVREVCHDGGSGPLTLGGAVAGHRTFAEAVSAGASFPYVIMGVGAPPQWEAGTGTLDGEGRLVRGPVASSADGAAVDFAAGEKLVGLTPHSGWIAAVEGHGHDMSAIEGLDEALGAQQVAMDGLAAAVGAAQMTVDGFAGGLESQQAALEGLAEGLAEGLAGRQAASGELDAIAALTTAGFGRSLLEQGDAGAVRARIGALGASGVQRMSGAELHINTLTSDTYPAEGWMGRVSVVTPALAVMMDGGQASFRVVGIGSLANNRLYRANGTLAARTDIASGDVIGDYNVWGQIEGNFTELSRIRTSYVGASPGATNLASRLNFYVGRTGSGAMQETLRLEHQAITAFGAVAPSADNGFALGSGAARWSTIYAASGTISTSDARAKQDLADVGADLIEAWGAVRWRQFRFVAAVAEKGAEARVHLGLVAQDVRDAIDARLGAGAAVRLGLLCRDRWDARAAQVDEDGAVTPAVAAGDRWGLRYEECLALEAAWQRRAIARIEARLDALEAADVAG
;
A
#
# COMPACT_ATOMS: atom_id res chain seq x y z
N MET A 1 -4.03 -20.70 -29.12
CA MET A 1 -3.31 -20.62 -30.41
C MET A 1 -3.05 -19.14 -30.65
N ALA A 2 -1.80 -18.68 -30.81
CA ALA A 2 -1.51 -17.25 -30.95
C ALA A 2 -2.20 -16.69 -32.20
N ILE A 3 -3.01 -15.64 -32.07
CA ILE A 3 -3.91 -15.12 -33.10
C ILE A 3 -3.18 -14.77 -34.41
N THR A 4 -1.90 -14.41 -34.34
CA THR A 4 -1.11 -13.93 -35.50
C THR A 4 0.20 -14.67 -35.74
N GLY A 5 0.56 -15.66 -34.90
CA GLY A 5 1.86 -16.35 -34.98
C GLY A 5 3.10 -15.47 -34.72
N LEU A 6 2.90 -14.19 -34.36
CA LEU A 6 3.95 -13.23 -34.03
C LEU A 6 4.19 -13.21 -32.52
N GLU A 7 5.45 -13.03 -32.12
CA GLU A 7 5.81 -12.78 -30.72
C GLU A 7 5.63 -11.30 -30.36
N MET A 8 5.08 -11.08 -29.16
CA MET A 8 4.91 -9.76 -28.58
C MET A 8 5.67 -9.69 -27.26
N ALA A 9 6.37 -8.58 -27.06
CA ALA A 9 7.00 -8.26 -25.79
C ALA A 9 6.85 -6.76 -25.52
N ASP A 10 6.60 -6.42 -24.25
CA ASP A 10 6.44 -5.04 -23.83
C ASP A 10 7.81 -4.36 -23.63
N LEU A 11 7.82 -3.03 -23.76
CA LEU A 11 8.98 -2.16 -23.55
C LEU A 11 10.20 -2.52 -24.42
N VAL A 12 10.02 -2.98 -25.66
CA VAL A 12 11.14 -3.25 -26.57
C VAL A 12 11.33 -2.08 -27.53
N ARG A 13 12.48 -1.41 -27.42
CA ARG A 13 12.86 -0.29 -28.30
C ARG A 13 14.36 -0.10 -28.32
N GLU A 14 14.92 -0.02 -29.52
CA GLU A 14 16.35 0.17 -29.75
C GLU A 14 16.61 1.35 -30.69
N VAL A 15 17.80 1.94 -30.56
CA VAL A 15 18.30 2.92 -31.53
C VAL A 15 18.87 2.21 -32.74
N CYS A 16 18.81 2.84 -33.91
CA CYS A 16 19.50 2.38 -35.12
C CYS A 16 20.09 3.60 -35.84
N HIS A 17 21.32 3.46 -36.34
CA HIS A 17 22.01 4.54 -37.06
C HIS A 17 22.29 4.22 -38.54
N ASP A 18 22.10 2.96 -38.94
CA ASP A 18 22.33 2.50 -40.31
C ASP A 18 21.43 3.22 -41.32
N GLY A 19 21.93 3.39 -42.55
CA GLY A 19 21.13 3.80 -43.69
C GLY A 19 20.94 2.63 -44.67
N GLY A 20 20.08 2.80 -45.67
CA GLY A 20 19.83 1.78 -46.69
C GLY A 20 18.43 1.16 -46.62
N SER A 21 18.09 0.39 -47.65
CA SER A 21 16.86 -0.40 -47.74
C SER A 21 17.00 -1.85 -47.24
N GLY A 22 18.21 -2.27 -46.83
CA GLY A 22 18.51 -3.62 -46.35
C GLY A 22 18.22 -3.87 -44.86
N PRO A 23 18.72 -4.99 -44.30
CA PRO A 23 18.70 -5.25 -42.86
C PRO A 23 19.43 -4.16 -42.07
N LEU A 24 18.92 -3.81 -40.90
CA LEU A 24 19.44 -2.71 -40.09
C LEU A 24 20.02 -3.21 -38.76
N THR A 25 21.22 -2.74 -38.41
CA THR A 25 21.85 -3.03 -37.12
C THR A 25 21.15 -2.26 -35.99
N LEU A 26 20.75 -2.97 -34.94
CA LEU A 26 20.19 -2.39 -33.73
C LEU A 26 21.33 -2.02 -32.77
N GLY A 27 21.38 -0.75 -32.40
CA GLY A 27 22.46 -0.13 -31.62
C GLY A 27 22.29 -0.19 -30.10
N GLY A 28 21.33 -0.96 -29.60
CA GLY A 28 21.05 -1.13 -28.18
C GLY A 28 19.75 -0.47 -27.71
N ALA A 29 19.31 -0.88 -26.52
CA ALA A 29 18.06 -0.43 -25.93
C ALA A 29 18.06 1.07 -25.59
N VAL A 30 16.94 1.73 -25.90
CA VAL A 30 16.64 3.08 -25.39
C VAL A 30 16.43 2.99 -23.88
N ALA A 31 16.75 4.06 -23.15
CA ALA A 31 16.53 4.11 -21.70
C ALA A 31 15.09 3.67 -21.32
N GLY A 32 14.99 2.76 -20.35
CA GLY A 32 13.72 2.18 -19.89
C GLY A 32 13.14 1.09 -20.79
N HIS A 33 13.86 0.67 -21.83
CA HIS A 33 13.44 -0.38 -22.76
C HIS A 33 14.42 -1.56 -22.78
N ARG A 34 14.01 -2.66 -23.39
CA ARG A 34 14.77 -3.89 -23.62
C ARG A 34 15.22 -3.99 -25.08
N THR A 35 16.26 -4.78 -25.32
CA THR A 35 16.71 -5.11 -26.68
C THR A 35 15.75 -6.11 -27.33
N PHE A 36 15.69 -6.14 -28.66
CA PHE A 36 14.90 -7.16 -29.38
C PHE A 36 15.47 -8.56 -29.11
N ALA A 37 16.80 -8.71 -29.11
CA ALA A 37 17.45 -10.01 -28.91
C ALA A 37 17.15 -10.64 -27.54
N GLU A 38 16.92 -9.84 -26.50
CA GLU A 38 16.51 -10.34 -25.17
C GLU A 38 15.01 -10.62 -25.05
N ALA A 39 14.20 -10.06 -25.95
CA ALA A 39 12.75 -10.01 -25.80
C ALA A 39 12.00 -11.00 -26.69
N VAL A 40 12.59 -11.41 -27.81
CA VAL A 40 12.00 -12.39 -28.74
C VAL A 40 12.88 -13.63 -28.89
N SER A 41 12.26 -14.77 -29.15
CA SER A 41 12.95 -16.03 -29.41
C SER A 41 13.75 -15.96 -30.72
N ALA A 42 14.85 -16.71 -30.80
CA ALA A 42 15.65 -16.76 -32.03
C ALA A 42 14.82 -17.26 -33.23
N GLY A 43 14.80 -16.49 -34.32
CA GLY A 43 14.01 -16.78 -35.52
C GLY A 43 12.52 -16.46 -35.40
N ALA A 44 12.04 -15.91 -34.27
CA ALA A 44 10.67 -15.46 -34.14
C ALA A 44 10.37 -14.27 -35.06
N SER A 45 9.15 -14.24 -35.59
CA SER A 45 8.61 -13.08 -36.28
C SER A 45 7.89 -12.18 -35.29
N PHE A 46 8.10 -10.87 -35.40
CA PHE A 46 7.51 -9.87 -34.51
C PHE A 46 7.14 -8.60 -35.30
N PRO A 47 6.16 -7.80 -34.85
CA PRO A 47 5.88 -6.53 -35.48
C PRO A 47 6.92 -5.50 -35.05
N TYR A 48 7.32 -4.64 -35.97
CA TYR A 48 8.19 -3.51 -35.69
C TYR A 48 7.61 -2.22 -36.28
N VAL A 49 8.03 -1.11 -35.69
CA VAL A 49 7.88 0.23 -36.25
C VAL A 49 9.23 0.94 -36.17
N ILE A 50 9.62 1.60 -37.26
CA ILE A 50 10.81 2.44 -37.39
C ILE A 50 10.36 3.87 -37.62
N MET A 51 10.93 4.78 -36.85
CA MET A 51 10.73 6.22 -37.00
C MET A 51 12.09 6.90 -37.10
N GLY A 52 12.35 7.64 -38.18
CA GLY A 52 13.53 8.49 -38.28
C GLY A 52 13.46 9.65 -37.29
N VAL A 53 14.43 9.81 -36.40
CA VAL A 53 14.45 10.91 -35.41
C VAL A 53 14.87 12.23 -36.07
N GLY A 54 15.96 12.20 -36.84
CA GLY A 54 16.43 13.35 -37.61
C GLY A 54 15.72 13.54 -38.96
N ALA A 55 14.90 12.57 -39.38
CA ALA A 55 14.11 12.61 -40.61
C ALA A 55 12.70 12.03 -40.36
N PRO A 56 11.82 12.72 -39.61
CA PRO A 56 10.48 12.24 -39.25
C PRO A 56 9.58 11.78 -40.43
N PRO A 57 9.71 12.32 -41.65
CA PRO A 57 8.98 11.78 -42.81
C PRO A 57 9.37 10.35 -43.20
N GLN A 58 10.54 9.86 -42.78
CA GLN A 58 10.96 8.47 -43.00
C GLN A 58 10.42 7.58 -41.88
N TRP A 59 9.44 6.73 -42.21
CA TRP A 59 8.84 5.80 -41.26
C TRP A 59 8.44 4.49 -41.94
N GLU A 60 8.46 3.41 -41.17
CA GLU A 60 8.13 2.07 -41.66
C GLU A 60 7.48 1.26 -40.55
N ALA A 61 6.48 0.44 -40.88
CA ALA A 61 5.86 -0.51 -40.00
C ALA A 61 5.68 -1.85 -40.72
N GLY A 62 5.99 -2.96 -40.06
CA GLY A 62 5.84 -4.28 -40.67
C GLY A 62 6.24 -5.42 -39.76
N THR A 63 6.49 -6.58 -40.36
CA THR A 63 6.91 -7.79 -39.66
C THR A 63 8.40 -8.00 -39.87
N GLY A 64 9.13 -8.22 -38.78
CA GLY A 64 10.58 -8.38 -38.78
C GLY A 64 11.03 -9.67 -38.14
N THR A 65 12.26 -10.06 -38.46
CA THR A 65 13.01 -11.12 -37.79
C THR A 65 14.43 -10.62 -37.52
N LEU A 66 15.14 -11.26 -36.60
CA LEU A 66 16.57 -11.02 -36.41
C LEU A 66 17.37 -12.04 -37.24
N ASP A 67 18.33 -11.57 -38.03
CA ASP A 67 19.28 -12.45 -38.72
C ASP A 67 20.34 -13.04 -37.75
N GLY A 68 21.21 -13.91 -38.26
CA GLY A 68 22.27 -14.53 -37.45
C GLY A 68 23.31 -13.56 -36.89
N GLU A 69 23.31 -12.30 -37.34
CA GLU A 69 24.15 -11.21 -36.86
C GLU A 69 23.38 -10.24 -35.94
N GLY A 70 22.10 -10.53 -35.65
CA GLY A 70 21.25 -9.71 -34.78
C GLY A 70 20.67 -8.47 -35.46
N ARG A 71 20.76 -8.35 -36.79
CA ARG A 71 20.16 -7.23 -37.53
C ARG A 71 18.69 -7.48 -37.78
N LEU A 72 17.92 -6.39 -37.77
CA LEU A 72 16.51 -6.42 -38.14
C LEU A 72 16.37 -6.64 -39.65
N VAL A 73 15.86 -7.80 -40.04
CA VAL A 73 15.37 -8.09 -41.40
C VAL A 73 13.95 -7.59 -41.51
N ARG A 74 13.69 -6.75 -42.52
CA ARG A 74 12.48 -5.91 -42.60
C ARG A 74 11.50 -6.45 -43.66
N GLY A 75 10.29 -6.79 -43.22
CA GLY A 75 9.14 -7.07 -44.08
C GLY A 75 8.07 -5.98 -43.92
N PRO A 76 8.21 -4.83 -44.60
CA PRO A 76 7.29 -3.70 -44.46
C PRO A 76 5.88 -4.07 -44.91
N VAL A 77 4.89 -3.55 -44.18
CA VAL A 77 3.46 -3.67 -44.49
C VAL A 77 2.87 -2.28 -44.79
N ALA A 78 3.39 -1.24 -44.14
CA ALA A 78 3.09 0.16 -44.44
C ALA A 78 4.34 1.00 -44.24
N SER A 79 4.62 1.93 -45.14
CA SER A 79 5.82 2.76 -45.05
C SER A 79 5.67 4.08 -45.78
N SER A 80 6.58 5.01 -45.52
CA SER A 80 6.75 6.25 -46.28
C SER A 80 7.29 6.04 -47.71
N ALA A 81 7.46 4.79 -48.15
CA ALA A 81 7.92 4.38 -49.48
C ALA A 81 6.87 3.50 -50.18
N ASP A 82 5.59 3.87 -50.07
CA ASP A 82 4.44 3.19 -50.68
C ASP A 82 4.38 1.68 -50.37
N GLY A 83 4.73 1.30 -49.13
CA GLY A 83 4.71 -0.08 -48.65
C GLY A 83 5.98 -0.89 -48.97
N ALA A 84 6.93 -0.34 -49.72
CA ALA A 84 8.26 -0.92 -49.89
C ALA A 84 9.18 -0.61 -48.70
N ALA A 85 10.33 -1.28 -48.64
CA ALA A 85 11.33 -1.01 -47.60
C ALA A 85 11.90 0.39 -47.79
N VAL A 86 11.79 1.24 -46.77
CA VAL A 86 12.31 2.61 -46.78
C VAL A 86 13.84 2.54 -46.87
N ASP A 87 14.37 3.25 -47.86
CA ASP A 87 15.80 3.57 -47.95
C ASP A 87 16.11 4.69 -46.96
N PHE A 88 16.45 4.31 -45.73
CA PHE A 88 16.65 5.27 -44.68
C PHE A 88 17.97 6.02 -44.85
N ALA A 89 17.98 7.32 -44.54
CA ALA A 89 19.23 8.07 -44.45
C ALA A 89 20.02 7.64 -43.21
N ALA A 90 21.35 7.69 -43.26
CA ALA A 90 22.18 7.47 -42.08
C ALA A 90 21.86 8.49 -40.98
N GLY A 91 21.75 8.05 -39.73
CA GLY A 91 21.30 8.89 -38.61
C GLY A 91 20.34 8.16 -37.67
N GLU A 92 20.05 8.74 -36.51
CA GLU A 92 19.25 8.06 -35.48
C GLU A 92 17.81 7.75 -35.91
N LYS A 93 17.41 6.51 -35.64
CA LYS A 93 16.06 5.97 -35.78
C LYS A 93 15.70 5.28 -34.48
N LEU A 94 14.43 5.34 -34.14
CA LEU A 94 13.86 4.51 -33.09
C LEU A 94 13.16 3.32 -33.73
N VAL A 95 13.58 2.13 -33.34
CA VAL A 95 12.98 0.85 -33.75
C VAL A 95 12.26 0.30 -32.53
N GLY A 96 10.95 0.12 -32.59
CA GLY A 96 10.13 -0.39 -31.49
C GLY A 96 9.33 -1.62 -31.87
N LEU A 97 9.20 -2.58 -30.94
CA LEU A 97 8.24 -3.68 -31.07
C LEU A 97 6.89 -3.14 -30.61
N THR A 98 5.98 -2.91 -31.56
CA THR A 98 4.65 -2.38 -31.27
C THR A 98 3.66 -2.94 -32.29
N PRO A 99 2.40 -3.16 -31.91
CA PRO A 99 1.35 -3.53 -32.86
C PRO A 99 1.26 -2.51 -33.99
N HIS A 100 1.13 -2.99 -35.23
CA HIS A 100 0.82 -2.18 -36.40
C HIS A 100 -0.60 -2.50 -36.91
N SER A 101 -1.13 -1.64 -37.77
CA SER A 101 -2.51 -1.74 -38.29
C SER A 101 -2.85 -3.13 -38.86
N GLY A 102 -1.94 -3.75 -39.61
CA GLY A 102 -2.12 -5.13 -40.11
C GLY A 102 -2.28 -6.20 -39.02
N TRP A 103 -1.61 -6.07 -37.87
CA TRP A 103 -1.80 -6.99 -36.74
C TRP A 103 -3.15 -6.74 -36.06
N ILE A 104 -3.52 -5.47 -35.86
CA ILE A 104 -4.81 -5.08 -35.27
C ILE A 104 -5.97 -5.60 -36.12
N ALA A 105 -5.90 -5.43 -37.45
CA ALA A 105 -6.91 -5.94 -38.37
C ALA A 105 -7.04 -7.48 -38.33
N ALA A 106 -5.93 -8.21 -38.11
CA ALA A 106 -5.95 -9.66 -37.97
C ALA A 106 -6.60 -10.11 -36.64
N VAL A 107 -6.43 -9.33 -35.56
CA VAL A 107 -7.13 -9.54 -34.29
C VAL A 107 -8.62 -9.22 -34.41
N GLU A 108 -8.97 -8.09 -35.04
CA GLU A 108 -10.36 -7.69 -35.28
C GLU A 108 -11.10 -8.71 -36.18
N GLY A 109 -10.42 -9.29 -37.18
CA GLY A 109 -10.96 -10.34 -38.04
C GLY A 109 -11.10 -11.72 -37.38
N HIS A 110 -10.54 -11.95 -36.18
CA HIS A 110 -10.60 -13.24 -35.48
C HIS A 110 -11.98 -13.57 -34.91
N GLY A 111 -12.93 -12.62 -34.94
CA GLY A 111 -14.36 -12.91 -34.86
C GLY A 111 -14.87 -13.32 -33.47
N HIS A 112 -14.62 -12.49 -32.45
CA HIS A 112 -15.42 -12.52 -31.23
C HIS A 112 -16.42 -11.36 -31.26
N ASP A 113 -17.69 -11.67 -31.50
CA ASP A 113 -18.76 -10.69 -31.36
C ASP A 113 -19.03 -10.41 -29.87
N MET A 114 -19.47 -9.21 -29.54
CA MET A 114 -19.86 -8.81 -28.17
C MET A 114 -20.95 -9.74 -27.60
N SER A 115 -21.77 -10.33 -28.48
CA SER A 115 -22.78 -11.33 -28.14
C SER A 115 -22.21 -12.64 -27.55
N ALA A 116 -20.91 -12.90 -27.71
CA ALA A 116 -20.23 -14.09 -27.17
C ALA A 116 -19.78 -13.91 -25.70
N ILE A 117 -19.95 -12.72 -25.12
CA ILE A 117 -19.61 -12.42 -23.73
C ILE A 117 -20.89 -12.55 -22.89
N GLU A 118 -21.01 -13.68 -22.17
CA GLU A 118 -22.13 -13.99 -21.30
C GLU A 118 -22.36 -12.86 -20.28
N GLY A 119 -23.57 -12.26 -20.29
CA GLY A 119 -23.97 -11.17 -19.38
C GLY A 119 -23.73 -9.74 -19.88
N LEU A 120 -23.08 -9.53 -21.03
CA LEU A 120 -22.79 -8.20 -21.55
C LEU A 120 -24.06 -7.46 -22.06
N ASP A 121 -25.00 -8.20 -22.65
CA ASP A 121 -26.26 -7.65 -23.18
C ASP A 121 -27.19 -7.17 -22.04
N GLU A 122 -27.21 -7.90 -20.91
CA GLU A 122 -27.91 -7.49 -19.69
C GLU A 122 -27.30 -6.21 -19.09
N ALA A 123 -25.97 -6.09 -19.08
CA ALA A 123 -25.27 -4.91 -18.58
C ALA A 123 -25.54 -3.67 -19.45
N LEU A 124 -25.52 -3.82 -20.77
CA LEU A 124 -25.86 -2.74 -21.72
C LEU A 124 -27.33 -2.33 -21.64
N GLY A 125 -28.25 -3.30 -21.51
CA GLY A 125 -29.67 -3.01 -21.33
C GLY A 125 -29.97 -2.23 -20.04
N ALA A 126 -29.32 -2.59 -18.94
CA ALA A 126 -29.44 -1.86 -17.67
C ALA A 126 -28.93 -0.40 -17.78
N GLN A 127 -27.87 -0.19 -18.55
CA GLN A 127 -27.29 1.14 -18.76
C GLN A 127 -28.17 2.02 -19.66
N GLN A 128 -28.87 1.44 -20.64
CA GLN A 128 -29.83 2.17 -21.49
C GLN A 128 -31.05 2.63 -20.69
N VAL A 129 -31.60 1.79 -19.80
CA VAL A 129 -32.72 2.17 -18.91
C VAL A 129 -32.34 3.31 -17.96
N ALA A 130 -31.10 3.31 -17.46
CA ALA A 130 -30.59 4.40 -16.63
C ALA A 130 -30.46 5.73 -17.41
N MET A 131 -30.03 5.67 -18.68
CA MET A 131 -29.92 6.83 -19.55
C MET A 131 -31.29 7.42 -19.93
N ASP A 132 -32.29 6.58 -20.18
CA ASP A 132 -33.66 7.03 -20.46
C ASP A 132 -34.31 7.69 -19.24
N GLY A 133 -34.04 7.16 -18.03
CA GLY A 133 -34.45 7.77 -16.76
C GLY A 133 -33.81 9.13 -16.52
N LEU A 134 -32.53 9.29 -16.86
CA LEU A 134 -31.83 10.58 -16.78
C LEU A 134 -32.40 11.59 -17.79
N ALA A 135 -32.70 11.17 -19.02
CA ALA A 135 -33.32 12.03 -20.02
C ALA A 135 -34.70 12.54 -19.59
N ALA A 136 -35.52 11.70 -18.95
CA ALA A 136 -36.81 12.09 -18.39
C ALA A 136 -36.66 13.11 -17.24
N ALA A 137 -35.67 12.92 -16.36
CA ALA A 137 -35.38 13.85 -15.27
C ALA A 137 -34.91 15.23 -15.79
N VAL A 138 -34.09 15.25 -16.84
CA VAL A 138 -33.64 16.49 -17.50
C VAL A 138 -34.82 17.21 -18.17
N GLY A 139 -35.73 16.48 -18.83
CA GLY A 139 -36.95 17.06 -19.40
C GLY A 139 -37.86 17.72 -18.36
N ALA A 140 -38.05 17.08 -17.20
CA ALA A 140 -38.83 17.64 -16.09
C ALA A 140 -38.17 18.90 -15.48
N ALA A 141 -36.83 18.91 -15.37
CA ALA A 141 -36.09 20.08 -14.93
C ALA A 141 -36.23 21.26 -15.91
N GLN A 142 -36.17 21.00 -17.23
CA GLN A 142 -36.33 22.02 -18.25
C GLN A 142 -37.73 22.67 -18.21
N MET A 143 -38.80 21.88 -18.06
CA MET A 143 -40.16 22.42 -17.90
C MET A 143 -40.30 23.34 -16.67
N THR A 144 -39.56 23.06 -15.58
CA THR A 144 -39.56 23.88 -14.37
C THR A 144 -38.83 25.20 -14.61
N VAL A 145 -37.73 25.18 -15.37
CA VAL A 145 -36.96 26.38 -15.76
C VAL A 145 -37.78 27.26 -16.71
N ASP A 146 -38.45 26.67 -17.71
CA ASP A 146 -39.30 27.41 -18.64
C ASP A 146 -40.50 28.06 -17.93
N GLY A 147 -41.06 27.41 -16.90
CA GLY A 147 -42.09 27.98 -16.03
C GLY A 147 -41.59 29.19 -15.22
N PHE A 148 -40.35 29.16 -14.74
CA PHE A 148 -39.71 30.32 -14.09
C PHE A 148 -39.43 31.46 -15.07
N ALA A 149 -39.01 31.14 -16.30
CA ALA A 149 -38.78 32.12 -17.36
C ALA A 149 -40.07 32.87 -17.75
N GLY A 150 -41.18 32.14 -17.95
CA GLY A 150 -42.48 32.76 -18.23
C GLY A 150 -43.01 33.64 -17.08
N GLY A 151 -42.67 33.30 -15.82
CA GLY A 151 -42.96 34.14 -14.66
C GLY A 151 -42.20 35.46 -14.66
N LEU A 152 -40.94 35.46 -15.08
CA LEU A 152 -40.10 36.67 -15.15
C LEU A 152 -40.54 37.61 -16.28
N GLU A 153 -40.95 37.09 -17.44
CA GLU A 153 -41.52 37.90 -18.53
C GLU A 153 -42.83 38.60 -18.12
N SER A 154 -43.68 37.91 -17.34
CA SER A 154 -44.91 38.50 -16.80
C SER A 154 -44.65 39.62 -15.77
N GLN A 155 -43.55 39.54 -15.02
CA GLN A 155 -43.13 40.59 -14.09
C GLN A 155 -42.50 41.79 -14.81
N GLN A 156 -41.79 41.56 -15.91
CA GLN A 156 -41.22 42.64 -16.72
C GLN A 156 -42.31 43.46 -17.42
N ALA A 157 -43.35 42.82 -17.98
CA ALA A 157 -44.50 43.51 -18.56
C ALA A 157 -45.28 44.34 -17.52
N ALA A 158 -45.37 43.86 -16.27
CA ALA A 158 -46.00 44.59 -15.18
C ALA A 158 -45.18 45.83 -14.73
N LEU A 159 -43.85 45.73 -14.77
CA LEU A 159 -42.93 46.83 -14.47
C LEU A 159 -42.94 47.91 -15.57
N GLU A 160 -43.03 47.53 -16.84
CA GLU A 160 -43.16 48.46 -17.97
C GLU A 160 -44.49 49.23 -17.92
N GLY A 161 -45.60 48.56 -17.58
CA GLY A 161 -46.90 49.22 -17.38
C GLY A 161 -46.94 50.16 -16.16
N LEU A 162 -46.22 49.84 -15.08
CA LEU A 162 -46.04 50.75 -13.94
C LEU A 162 -45.18 51.97 -14.29
N ALA A 163 -44.16 51.79 -15.15
CA ALA A 163 -43.31 52.88 -15.61
C ALA A 163 -44.06 53.85 -16.55
N GLU A 164 -44.90 53.34 -17.46
CA GLU A 164 -45.78 54.18 -18.29
C GLU A 164 -46.84 54.92 -17.46
N GLY A 165 -47.48 54.24 -16.50
CA GLY A 165 -48.44 54.88 -15.59
C GLY A 165 -47.81 55.95 -14.68
N LEU A 166 -46.54 55.76 -14.28
CA LEU A 166 -45.79 56.77 -13.54
C LEU A 166 -45.41 57.96 -14.43
N ALA A 167 -45.04 57.72 -15.69
CA ALA A 167 -44.71 58.77 -16.66
C ALA A 167 -45.94 59.64 -17.02
N GLU A 168 -47.12 59.05 -17.22
CA GLU A 168 -48.37 59.79 -17.41
C GLU A 168 -48.82 60.54 -16.14
N GLY A 169 -48.61 59.94 -14.95
CA GLY A 169 -48.94 60.58 -13.67
C GLY A 169 -48.07 61.78 -13.30
N LEU A 170 -46.84 61.85 -13.83
CA LEU A 170 -45.91 62.97 -13.66
C LEU A 170 -45.97 64.02 -14.79
N ALA A 171 -46.62 63.72 -15.92
CA ALA A 171 -46.83 64.66 -17.00
C ALA A 171 -47.81 65.77 -16.56
N GLY A 172 -47.26 66.92 -16.14
CA GLY A 172 -48.04 68.09 -15.74
C GLY A 172 -48.01 68.41 -14.24
N ARG A 173 -47.21 67.72 -13.42
CA ARG A 173 -46.93 68.15 -12.04
C ARG A 173 -45.69 69.06 -11.99
N GLN A 174 -45.93 70.31 -11.64
CA GLN A 174 -44.91 71.35 -11.46
C GLN A 174 -43.98 71.02 -10.28
N ALA A 175 -42.67 71.10 -10.48
CA ALA A 175 -41.67 71.00 -9.42
C ALA A 175 -41.51 72.36 -8.71
N ALA A 176 -41.67 72.40 -7.39
CA ALA A 176 -41.20 73.48 -6.50
C ALA A 176 -41.42 73.06 -5.02
N SER A 177 -40.40 72.69 -4.23
CA SER A 177 -39.29 73.51 -3.69
C SER A 177 -39.61 74.38 -2.46
N GLY A 178 -40.58 74.01 -1.61
CA GLY A 178 -40.83 74.69 -0.33
C GLY A 178 -40.19 74.07 0.92
N GLU A 179 -39.88 72.77 0.90
CA GLU A 179 -39.44 72.02 2.10
C GLU A 179 -37.91 71.81 2.18
N LEU A 180 -37.20 71.96 1.07
CA LEU A 180 -35.73 71.83 1.03
C LEU A 180 -35.00 73.01 1.68
N ASP A 181 -35.59 74.20 1.71
CA ASP A 181 -35.05 75.37 2.41
C ASP A 181 -35.12 75.20 3.95
N ALA A 182 -36.10 74.45 4.45
CA ALA A 182 -36.22 74.11 5.87
C ALA A 182 -35.18 73.06 6.33
N ILE A 183 -34.76 72.17 5.44
CA ILE A 183 -33.72 71.16 5.71
C ILE A 183 -32.32 71.79 5.65
N ALA A 184 -32.09 72.74 4.73
CA ALA A 184 -30.84 73.50 4.68
C ALA A 184 -30.63 74.33 5.97
N ALA A 185 -31.69 74.90 6.54
CA ALA A 185 -31.64 75.59 7.83
C ALA A 185 -31.21 74.65 8.99
N LEU A 186 -31.59 73.38 8.96
CA LEU A 186 -31.26 72.39 9.99
C LEU A 186 -29.76 72.02 10.01
N THR A 187 -29.09 72.05 8.86
CA THR A 187 -27.64 71.76 8.75
C THR A 187 -26.73 72.89 9.27
N THR A 188 -27.28 74.09 9.48
CA THR A 188 -26.51 75.26 9.95
C THR A 188 -26.62 75.50 11.47
N ALA A 189 -27.66 74.96 12.12
CA ALA A 189 -27.86 75.05 13.56
C ALA A 189 -27.00 74.05 14.35
N GLY A 190 -26.48 74.46 15.51
CA GLY A 190 -25.68 73.59 16.39
C GLY A 190 -26.41 72.33 16.87
N PHE A 191 -27.73 72.37 16.97
CA PHE A 191 -28.57 71.22 17.33
C PHE A 191 -28.64 70.15 16.22
N GLY A 192 -28.67 70.56 14.94
CA GLY A 192 -28.74 69.64 13.80
C GLY A 192 -27.43 68.88 13.56
N ARG A 193 -26.28 69.50 13.83
CA ARG A 193 -24.97 68.83 13.78
C ARG A 193 -24.83 67.72 14.84
N SER A 194 -25.32 67.96 16.06
CA SER A 194 -25.31 66.96 17.14
C SER A 194 -26.17 65.73 16.87
N LEU A 195 -27.23 65.86 16.05
CA LEU A 195 -28.12 64.75 15.68
C LEU A 195 -27.51 63.86 14.58
N LEU A 196 -26.71 64.46 13.68
CA LEU A 196 -26.03 63.76 12.58
C LEU A 196 -24.78 62.99 13.04
N GLU A 197 -24.03 63.49 14.02
CA GLU A 197 -22.86 62.78 14.61
C GLU A 197 -23.25 61.50 15.36
N GLN A 198 -24.46 61.42 15.91
CA GLN A 198 -24.93 60.21 16.61
C GLN A 198 -25.35 59.08 15.66
N GLY A 199 -25.64 59.38 14.39
CA GLY A 199 -26.03 58.38 13.38
C GLY A 199 -24.86 57.57 12.81
N ASP A 200 -23.66 58.14 12.74
CA ASP A 200 -22.52 57.52 12.03
C ASP A 200 -21.78 56.46 12.86
N ALA A 201 -21.87 56.54 14.20
CA ALA A 201 -21.34 55.49 15.09
C ALA A 201 -22.12 54.15 15.00
N GLY A 202 -23.34 54.15 14.44
CA GLY A 202 -24.14 52.95 14.19
C GLY A 202 -23.81 52.28 12.85
N ALA A 203 -23.58 53.08 11.81
CA ALA A 203 -23.35 52.61 10.45
C ALA A 203 -21.98 51.91 10.27
N VAL A 204 -20.94 52.38 10.97
CA VAL A 204 -19.59 51.77 10.92
C VAL A 204 -19.56 50.37 11.55
N ARG A 205 -20.35 50.12 12.61
CA ARG A 205 -20.47 48.79 13.22
C ARG A 205 -21.22 47.78 12.34
N ALA A 206 -22.17 48.24 11.54
CA ALA A 206 -22.88 47.39 10.59
C ALA A 206 -22.04 47.04 9.34
N ARG A 207 -21.16 47.95 8.89
CA ARG A 207 -20.34 47.76 7.67
C ARG A 207 -19.14 46.82 7.88
N ILE A 208 -18.66 46.63 9.10
CA ILE A 208 -17.62 45.63 9.43
C ILE A 208 -18.23 44.22 9.59
N GLY A 209 -19.53 44.11 9.89
CA GLY A 209 -20.22 42.83 10.13
C GLY A 209 -20.87 42.17 8.90
N ALA A 210 -20.80 42.77 7.71
CA ALA A 210 -21.60 42.35 6.56
C ALA A 210 -20.82 42.34 5.23
N LEU A 211 -19.68 41.64 5.18
CA LEU A 211 -19.10 41.20 3.91
C LEU A 211 -19.59 39.79 3.59
N GLY A 212 -20.46 39.71 2.58
CA GLY A 212 -21.08 38.50 2.10
C GLY A 212 -20.12 37.56 1.32
N ALA A 213 -20.46 36.28 1.39
CA ALA A 213 -20.26 35.28 0.34
C ALA A 213 -18.86 35.13 -0.31
N SER A 214 -17.81 34.95 0.50
CA SER A 214 -16.75 33.95 0.27
C SER A 214 -15.92 33.82 1.56
N GLY A 215 -16.07 32.70 2.27
CA GLY A 215 -15.59 32.53 3.65
C GLY A 215 -14.09 32.25 3.78
N VAL A 216 -13.23 33.24 3.53
CA VAL A 216 -11.89 33.25 4.13
C VAL A 216 -11.97 34.01 5.45
N GLN A 217 -12.24 33.31 6.55
CA GLN A 217 -12.08 33.87 7.89
C GLN A 217 -10.58 33.90 8.23
N ARG A 218 -9.93 35.04 7.98
CA ARG A 218 -8.58 35.30 8.51
C ARG A 218 -8.71 35.66 9.99
N MET A 219 -8.62 34.67 10.87
CA MET A 219 -8.60 34.89 12.31
C MET A 219 -7.15 34.88 12.79
N SER A 220 -6.61 36.07 13.08
CA SER A 220 -5.31 36.20 13.76
C SER A 220 -5.48 35.84 15.23
N GLY A 221 -5.14 34.60 15.61
CA GLY A 221 -4.97 34.21 17.01
C GLY A 221 -6.23 33.90 17.82
N ALA A 222 -7.32 33.44 17.21
CA ALA A 222 -8.52 33.00 17.93
C ALA A 222 -8.93 31.57 17.56
N GLU A 223 -9.25 30.78 18.60
CA GLU A 223 -9.73 29.41 18.55
C GLU A 223 -11.19 29.38 18.04
N LEU A 224 -11.51 28.56 17.03
CA LEU A 224 -12.87 28.36 16.55
C LEU A 224 -13.60 27.37 17.46
N HIS A 225 -14.46 27.86 18.35
CA HIS A 225 -15.35 27.03 19.16
C HIS A 225 -16.69 26.81 18.45
N ILE A 226 -16.98 25.57 18.04
CA ILE A 226 -18.30 25.16 17.57
C ILE A 226 -19.03 24.51 18.75
N ASN A 227 -19.87 25.28 19.44
CA ASN A 227 -20.65 24.82 20.58
C ASN A 227 -22.09 24.48 20.14
N THR A 228 -22.47 23.21 20.13
CA THR A 228 -23.82 22.76 19.75
C THR A 228 -24.67 22.50 20.99
N LEU A 229 -25.42 23.51 21.43
CA LEU A 229 -26.52 23.34 22.39
C LEU A 229 -27.83 23.66 21.67
N THR A 230 -28.55 22.63 21.23
CA THR A 230 -30.01 22.71 21.00
C THR A 230 -30.67 21.37 21.34
N SER A 231 -31.87 21.49 21.91
CA SER A 231 -32.58 20.58 22.79
C SER A 231 -33.30 19.39 22.13
N ASP A 232 -32.74 18.77 21.08
CA ASP A 232 -33.34 17.57 20.49
C ASP A 232 -32.53 16.31 20.81
N THR A 233 -33.22 15.28 21.28
CA THR A 233 -32.65 13.95 21.55
C THR A 233 -32.23 13.28 20.25
N TYR A 234 -30.94 13.31 19.94
CA TYR A 234 -30.30 12.44 18.95
C TYR A 234 -29.62 11.25 19.65
N PRO A 235 -29.71 10.03 19.10
CA PRO A 235 -29.23 8.82 19.75
C PRO A 235 -27.70 8.78 19.79
N ALA A 236 -27.15 8.89 20.99
CA ALA A 236 -25.92 8.26 21.49
C ALA A 236 -24.73 8.05 20.53
N GLU A 237 -24.22 9.10 19.90
CA GLU A 237 -22.78 9.36 19.80
C GLU A 237 -22.59 10.88 20.05
N GLY A 238 -21.98 11.21 21.19
CA GLY A 238 -22.11 12.51 21.86
C GLY A 238 -21.76 13.75 21.02
N TRP A 239 -22.54 14.81 21.24
CA TRP A 239 -22.18 16.24 21.07
C TRP A 239 -21.17 16.55 19.96
N MET A 240 -21.59 16.47 18.70
CA MET A 240 -20.76 16.86 17.57
C MET A 240 -21.10 18.27 17.07
N GLY A 241 -20.15 19.20 17.21
CA GLY A 241 -20.05 20.32 16.28
C GLY A 241 -19.82 19.77 14.87
N ARG A 242 -20.86 19.76 14.04
CA ARG A 242 -20.78 19.20 12.68
C ARG A 242 -20.19 20.24 11.73
N VAL A 243 -18.94 20.05 11.31
CA VAL A 243 -18.40 20.71 10.11
C VAL A 243 -18.69 19.80 8.92
N SER A 244 -19.82 20.02 8.24
CA SER A 244 -20.19 19.27 7.04
C SER A 244 -19.65 19.99 5.81
N VAL A 245 -18.46 19.61 5.33
CA VAL A 245 -17.92 20.13 4.06
C VAL A 245 -18.37 19.21 2.95
N VAL A 246 -19.25 19.68 2.07
CA VAL A 246 -19.84 18.89 0.99
C VAL A 246 -18.87 18.75 -0.20
N THR A 247 -17.81 19.59 -0.26
CA THR A 247 -16.59 19.53 -1.09
C THR A 247 -15.79 20.85 -0.83
N PRO A 248 -14.43 20.96 -0.89
CA PRO A 248 -13.32 19.99 -0.84
C PRO A 248 -12.59 20.00 0.55
N ALA A 249 -11.42 19.35 0.62
CA ALA A 249 -10.62 19.01 1.80
C ALA A 249 -10.45 20.09 2.89
N LEU A 250 -10.51 19.67 4.17
CA LEU A 250 -9.94 20.43 5.28
C LEU A 250 -8.41 20.38 5.18
N ALA A 251 -7.78 21.49 4.84
CA ALA A 251 -6.33 21.62 4.79
C ALA A 251 -5.83 22.57 5.90
N VAL A 252 -4.83 22.11 6.66
CA VAL A 252 -4.09 22.96 7.60
C VAL A 252 -2.78 23.35 6.92
N MET A 253 -2.64 24.62 6.57
CA MET A 253 -1.46 25.15 5.89
C MET A 253 -0.81 26.24 6.75
N MET A 254 0.51 26.29 6.78
CA MET A 254 1.27 27.32 7.48
C MET A 254 2.46 27.74 6.60
N ASP A 255 2.74 29.05 6.55
CA ASP A 255 3.93 29.59 5.89
C ASP A 255 5.07 29.71 6.92
N GLY A 256 5.91 28.67 6.98
CA GLY A 256 6.99 28.52 7.97
C GLY A 256 6.50 28.06 9.36
N GLY A 257 7.12 27.02 9.92
CA GLY A 257 6.73 26.42 11.22
C GLY A 257 6.08 25.04 11.09
N GLN A 258 5.48 24.52 12.17
CA GLN A 258 4.82 23.22 12.18
C GLN A 258 3.31 23.37 12.03
N ALA A 259 2.75 22.90 10.92
CA ALA A 259 1.32 22.66 10.80
C ALA A 259 0.96 21.33 11.51
N SER A 260 -0.11 21.33 12.31
CA SER A 260 -0.60 20.11 12.95
C SER A 260 -2.12 20.10 13.00
N PHE A 261 -2.72 18.97 12.64
CA PHE A 261 -4.08 18.64 13.04
C PHE A 261 -4.02 18.03 14.44
N ARG A 262 -4.69 18.62 15.43
CA ARG A 262 -4.65 18.17 16.83
C ARG A 262 -6.06 17.94 17.35
N VAL A 263 -6.28 16.76 17.93
CA VAL A 263 -7.46 16.45 18.75
C VAL A 263 -7.02 16.51 20.21
N VAL A 264 -7.62 17.41 21.00
CA VAL A 264 -7.33 17.54 22.44
C VAL A 264 -8.60 17.21 23.20
N GLY A 265 -8.54 16.18 24.05
CA GLY A 265 -9.61 15.86 25.00
C GLY A 265 -9.12 16.09 26.42
N ILE A 266 -9.99 16.64 27.26
CA ILE A 266 -9.78 16.77 28.70
C ILE A 266 -10.79 15.84 29.38
N GLY A 267 -10.31 14.87 30.17
CA GLY A 267 -11.16 13.84 30.77
C GLY A 267 -10.89 12.44 30.20
N SER A 268 -11.95 11.70 29.85
CA SER A 268 -11.87 10.26 29.64
C SER A 268 -11.36 9.79 28.27
N LEU A 269 -11.47 10.58 27.20
CA LEU A 269 -11.01 10.15 25.87
C LEU A 269 -10.85 11.30 24.87
N ALA A 270 -9.83 11.23 24.01
CA ALA A 270 -9.75 11.95 22.74
C ALA A 270 -9.54 10.90 21.64
N ASN A 271 -10.36 10.91 20.59
CA ASN A 271 -10.25 9.94 19.51
C ASN A 271 -10.26 10.61 18.13
N ASN A 272 -9.64 9.94 17.16
CA ASN A 272 -9.78 10.25 15.75
C ASN A 272 -10.31 8.97 15.08
N ARG A 273 -11.58 8.99 14.69
CA ARG A 273 -12.27 7.82 14.12
C ARG A 273 -12.56 8.07 12.66
N LEU A 274 -12.27 7.08 11.84
CA LEU A 274 -12.64 7.05 10.44
C LEU A 274 -13.82 6.10 10.25
N TYR A 275 -14.92 6.64 9.75
CA TYR A 275 -16.10 5.85 9.36
C TYR A 275 -16.23 5.88 7.85
N ARG A 276 -16.26 4.71 7.22
CA ARG A 276 -16.53 4.54 5.80
C ARG A 276 -17.72 3.61 5.63
N ALA A 277 -18.66 4.01 4.78
CA ALA A 277 -19.71 3.17 4.24
C ALA A 277 -19.75 3.37 2.71
N ASN A 278 -20.31 2.41 1.99
CA ASN A 278 -20.62 2.58 0.58
C ASN A 278 -21.97 3.30 0.41
N GLY A 279 -22.34 3.60 -0.84
CA GLY A 279 -23.58 4.29 -1.17
C GLY A 279 -23.50 5.80 -0.95
N THR A 280 -24.62 6.42 -0.61
CA THR A 280 -24.70 7.87 -0.39
C THR A 280 -24.90 8.18 1.09
N LEU A 281 -24.74 9.44 1.48
CA LEU A 281 -25.03 9.87 2.86
C LEU A 281 -26.47 9.55 3.29
N ALA A 282 -27.43 9.63 2.35
CA ALA A 282 -28.85 9.36 2.60
C ALA A 282 -29.21 7.87 2.52
N ALA A 283 -28.42 7.07 1.79
CA ALA A 283 -28.62 5.64 1.58
C ALA A 283 -27.27 4.92 1.66
N ARG A 284 -26.79 4.73 2.89
CA ARG A 284 -25.52 4.03 3.17
C ARG A 284 -25.70 2.52 2.98
N THR A 285 -24.67 1.90 2.45
CA THR A 285 -24.60 0.44 2.28
C THR A 285 -23.30 -0.10 2.87
N ASP A 286 -23.26 -1.41 3.09
CA ASP A 286 -22.10 -2.08 3.65
C ASP A 286 -20.89 -1.98 2.70
N ILE A 287 -19.71 -1.91 3.31
CA ILE A 287 -18.42 -2.08 2.62
C ILE A 287 -18.31 -3.51 2.07
N ALA A 288 -17.62 -3.70 0.95
CA ALA A 288 -17.39 -4.99 0.30
C ALA A 288 -15.90 -5.39 0.36
N SER A 289 -15.61 -6.69 0.17
CA SER A 289 -14.22 -7.16 0.15
C SER A 289 -13.41 -6.44 -0.92
N GLY A 290 -12.21 -5.98 -0.56
CA GLY A 290 -11.35 -5.14 -1.40
C GLY A 290 -11.50 -3.64 -1.14
N ASP A 291 -12.58 -3.20 -0.49
CA ASP A 291 -12.76 -1.78 -0.20
C ASP A 291 -11.67 -1.24 0.72
N VAL A 292 -11.16 -0.06 0.35
CA VAL A 292 -10.19 0.68 1.17
C VAL A 292 -10.93 1.47 2.23
N ILE A 293 -10.81 1.07 3.48
CA ILE A 293 -11.50 1.71 4.60
C ILE A 293 -10.85 3.02 4.97
N GLY A 294 -9.52 3.03 5.00
CA GLY A 294 -8.72 4.22 5.27
C GLY A 294 -7.41 4.17 4.52
N ASP A 295 -6.98 5.35 4.10
CA ASP A 295 -5.71 5.55 3.41
C ASP A 295 -5.04 6.80 3.98
N TYR A 296 -3.85 6.62 4.55
CA TYR A 296 -3.05 7.68 5.12
C TYR A 296 -1.75 7.77 4.34
N ASN A 297 -1.62 8.83 3.56
CA ASN A 297 -0.50 9.03 2.66
C ASN A 297 0.38 10.17 3.17
N VAL A 298 1.69 9.97 3.06
CA VAL A 298 2.68 11.03 3.29
C VAL A 298 3.19 11.49 1.93
N TRP A 299 3.02 12.77 1.62
CA TRP A 299 3.49 13.39 0.39
C TRP A 299 4.56 14.42 0.71
N GLY A 300 5.59 14.50 -0.13
CA GLY A 300 6.64 15.51 -0.04
C GLY A 300 6.81 16.22 -1.38
N GLN A 301 7.20 17.50 -1.36
CA GLN A 301 7.52 18.22 -2.59
C GLN A 301 8.95 17.86 -3.02
N ILE A 302 9.08 17.24 -4.19
CA ILE A 302 10.34 16.81 -4.80
C ILE A 302 10.34 17.33 -6.25
N GLU A 303 11.39 18.05 -6.64
CA GLU A 303 11.55 18.61 -7.99
C GLU A 303 10.31 19.41 -8.47
N GLY A 304 9.67 20.13 -7.54
CA GLY A 304 8.50 20.95 -7.83
C GLY A 304 7.16 20.20 -7.83
N ASN A 305 7.15 18.88 -7.73
CA ASN A 305 5.94 18.06 -7.68
C ASN A 305 5.70 17.49 -6.28
N PHE A 306 4.43 17.33 -5.88
CA PHE A 306 4.13 16.50 -4.72
C PHE A 306 4.21 15.03 -5.12
N THR A 307 5.09 14.29 -4.44
CA THR A 307 5.30 12.87 -4.65
C THR A 307 5.00 12.12 -3.36
N GLU A 308 4.31 11.00 -3.49
CA GLU A 308 4.00 10.12 -2.36
C GLU A 308 5.29 9.42 -1.88
N LEU A 309 5.49 9.41 -0.56
CA LEU A 309 6.68 8.84 0.09
C LEU A 309 6.37 7.58 0.88
N SER A 310 5.18 7.53 1.50
CA SER A 310 4.72 6.36 2.23
C SER A 310 3.21 6.34 2.36
N ARG A 311 2.68 5.16 2.67
CA ARG A 311 1.25 4.91 2.81
C ARG A 311 0.95 3.90 3.90
N ILE A 312 -0.10 4.15 4.65
CA ILE A 312 -0.75 3.14 5.50
C ILE A 312 -2.17 2.97 4.99
N ARG A 313 -2.52 1.77 4.55
CA ARG A 313 -3.82 1.46 3.97
C ARG A 313 -4.51 0.34 4.72
N THR A 314 -5.72 0.59 5.17
CA THR A 314 -6.62 -0.44 5.71
C THR A 314 -7.58 -0.87 4.62
N SER A 315 -7.64 -2.17 4.33
CA SER A 315 -8.61 -2.76 3.40
C SER A 315 -9.45 -3.80 4.12
N TYR A 316 -10.74 -3.83 3.79
CA TYR A 316 -11.61 -4.92 4.19
C TYR A 316 -11.35 -6.14 3.30
N VAL A 317 -11.22 -7.32 3.90
CA VAL A 317 -10.92 -8.58 3.18
C VAL A 317 -11.88 -9.72 3.57
N GLY A 318 -12.89 -9.44 4.40
CA GLY A 318 -13.89 -10.43 4.79
C GLY A 318 -14.70 -10.90 3.58
N ALA A 319 -14.87 -12.22 3.46
CA ALA A 319 -15.57 -12.84 2.33
C ALA A 319 -17.04 -12.41 2.17
N SER A 320 -17.68 -11.94 3.24
CA SER A 320 -19.04 -11.38 3.24
C SER A 320 -19.16 -10.32 4.33
N PRO A 321 -19.65 -9.10 4.05
CA PRO A 321 -19.95 -8.11 5.08
C PRO A 321 -20.98 -8.65 6.07
N GLY A 322 -20.74 -8.46 7.37
CA GLY A 322 -21.62 -8.92 8.45
C GLY A 322 -21.02 -8.66 9.83
N ALA A 323 -21.85 -8.67 10.87
CA ALA A 323 -21.47 -8.26 12.23
C ALA A 323 -20.28 -9.03 12.84
N THR A 324 -19.95 -10.20 12.30
CA THR A 324 -18.89 -11.08 12.81
C THR A 324 -17.74 -11.33 11.83
N ASN A 325 -17.79 -10.77 10.61
CA ASN A 325 -16.76 -11.01 9.58
C ASN A 325 -15.86 -9.78 9.40
N LEU A 326 -15.16 -9.39 10.45
CA LEU A 326 -14.38 -8.14 10.49
C LEU A 326 -12.94 -8.29 9.94
N ALA A 327 -12.71 -9.26 9.06
CA ALA A 327 -11.38 -9.50 8.53
C ALA A 327 -10.92 -8.29 7.71
N SER A 328 -9.82 -7.70 8.16
CA SER A 328 -9.16 -6.58 7.50
C SER A 328 -7.68 -6.87 7.37
N ARG A 329 -7.04 -6.12 6.48
CA ARG A 329 -5.59 -6.08 6.38
C ARG A 329 -5.11 -4.64 6.49
N LEU A 330 -3.96 -4.46 7.11
CA LEU A 330 -3.23 -3.20 7.18
C LEU A 330 -1.93 -3.34 6.39
N ASN A 331 -1.84 -2.60 5.30
CA ASN A 331 -0.67 -2.57 4.42
C ASN A 331 0.16 -1.32 4.72
N PHE A 332 1.47 -1.50 4.85
CA PHE A 332 2.45 -0.43 4.92
C PHE A 332 3.22 -0.39 3.61
N TYR A 333 3.26 0.79 2.98
CA TYR A 333 4.02 1.02 1.77
C TYR A 333 5.05 2.12 1.98
N VAL A 334 6.17 1.99 1.28
CA VAL A 334 7.21 3.03 1.20
C VAL A 334 7.66 3.22 -0.24
N GLY A 335 8.09 4.43 -0.56
CA GLY A 335 8.79 4.72 -1.80
C GLY A 335 10.16 4.03 -1.81
N ARG A 336 10.51 3.44 -2.96
CA ARG A 336 11.85 2.88 -3.19
C ARG A 336 12.57 3.75 -4.22
N THR A 337 13.79 4.20 -3.90
CA THR A 337 14.60 5.01 -4.82
C THR A 337 14.70 4.35 -6.19
N GLY A 338 14.39 5.11 -7.25
CA GLY A 338 14.37 4.62 -8.63
C GLY A 338 13.13 3.82 -9.03
N SER A 339 12.12 3.68 -8.17
CA SER A 339 10.85 3.04 -8.51
C SER A 339 9.75 4.08 -8.76
N GLY A 340 8.99 3.90 -9.84
CA GLY A 340 7.79 4.70 -10.13
C GLY A 340 6.55 4.29 -9.33
N ALA A 341 6.63 3.26 -8.47
CA ALA A 341 5.51 2.74 -7.71
C ALA A 341 5.89 2.50 -6.23
N MET A 342 4.94 2.77 -5.33
CA MET A 342 5.06 2.42 -3.91
C MET A 342 5.24 0.91 -3.74
N GLN A 343 6.13 0.51 -2.84
CA GLN A 343 6.37 -0.91 -2.53
C GLN A 343 5.72 -1.24 -1.20
N GLU A 344 4.94 -2.33 -1.18
CA GLU A 344 4.48 -2.88 0.08
C GLU A 344 5.68 -3.45 0.84
N THR A 345 5.83 -3.11 2.12
CA THR A 345 6.94 -3.59 2.96
C THR A 345 6.47 -4.51 4.07
N LEU A 346 5.27 -4.27 4.58
CA LEU A 346 4.70 -5.03 5.68
C LEU A 346 3.18 -5.12 5.51
N ARG A 347 2.64 -6.30 5.78
CA ARG A 347 1.21 -6.57 5.85
C ARG A 347 0.87 -7.19 7.18
N LEU A 348 -0.15 -6.64 7.83
CA LEU A 348 -0.73 -7.21 9.04
C LEU A 348 -2.15 -7.71 8.72
N GLU A 349 -2.39 -8.96 9.07
CA GLU A 349 -3.67 -9.66 8.95
C GLU A 349 -3.93 -10.45 10.24
N HIS A 350 -5.14 -10.97 10.42
CA HIS A 350 -5.44 -11.81 11.58
C HIS A 350 -4.49 -13.02 11.61
N GLN A 351 -3.70 -13.14 12.69
CA GLN A 351 -2.70 -14.20 12.91
C GLN A 351 -1.56 -14.27 11.87
N ALA A 352 -1.38 -13.24 11.04
CA ALA A 352 -0.33 -13.24 10.03
C ALA A 352 0.39 -11.89 9.93
N ILE A 353 1.71 -11.96 9.80
CA ILE A 353 2.58 -10.85 9.44
C ILE A 353 3.34 -11.27 8.19
N THR A 354 3.17 -10.53 7.09
CA THR A 354 3.92 -10.77 5.86
C THR A 354 4.89 -9.61 5.64
N ALA A 355 6.18 -9.90 5.55
CA ALA A 355 7.21 -8.93 5.24
C ALA A 355 7.68 -9.11 3.79
N PHE A 356 7.79 -8.00 3.05
CA PHE A 356 8.28 -7.98 1.68
C PHE A 356 9.76 -7.58 1.68
N GLY A 357 10.59 -8.50 2.16
CA GLY A 357 12.02 -8.28 2.37
C GLY A 357 12.53 -8.99 3.63
N ALA A 358 13.64 -8.50 4.16
CA ALA A 358 14.22 -9.05 5.38
C ALA A 358 13.44 -8.60 6.63
N VAL A 359 13.21 -9.54 7.55
CA VAL A 359 12.84 -9.24 8.94
C VAL A 359 14.10 -9.31 9.78
N ALA A 360 14.60 -8.15 10.21
CA ALA A 360 15.85 -8.02 10.95
C ALA A 360 15.63 -7.36 12.32
N PRO A 361 16.40 -7.71 13.36
CA PRO A 361 16.36 -7.00 14.63
C PRO A 361 16.93 -5.58 14.48
N SER A 362 16.47 -4.65 15.31
CA SER A 362 16.96 -3.26 15.30
C SER A 362 18.37 -3.10 15.89
N ALA A 363 18.86 -4.11 16.60
CA ALA A 363 20.21 -4.15 17.15
C ALA A 363 20.83 -5.54 16.93
N ASP A 364 22.09 -5.55 16.51
CA ASP A 364 22.86 -6.78 16.35
C ASP A 364 22.95 -7.53 17.69
N ASN A 365 22.65 -8.83 17.67
CA ASN A 365 22.60 -9.72 18.83
C ASN A 365 21.79 -9.19 20.04
N GLY A 366 20.84 -8.27 19.82
CA GLY A 366 20.08 -7.61 20.90
C GLY A 366 18.75 -8.28 21.26
N PHE A 367 18.23 -9.16 20.39
CA PHE A 367 16.88 -9.70 20.50
C PHE A 367 16.84 -11.20 20.16
N ALA A 368 16.06 -11.96 20.94
CA ALA A 368 15.77 -13.36 20.65
C ALA A 368 14.49 -13.50 19.81
N LEU A 369 14.43 -14.54 18.97
CA LEU A 369 13.20 -14.91 18.25
C LEU A 369 12.43 -15.99 19.04
N GLY A 370 11.46 -15.53 19.83
CA GLY A 370 10.70 -16.36 20.76
C GLY A 370 11.35 -16.43 22.15
N SER A 371 10.74 -17.24 23.04
CA SER A 371 11.21 -17.42 24.43
C SER A 371 10.86 -18.82 24.95
N GLY A 372 11.35 -19.15 26.16
CA GLY A 372 11.01 -20.40 26.85
C GLY A 372 9.51 -20.60 27.04
N ALA A 373 8.73 -19.54 27.27
CA ALA A 373 7.28 -19.60 27.44
C ALA A 373 6.50 -19.41 26.12
N ALA A 374 7.08 -18.77 25.11
CA ALA A 374 6.44 -18.48 23.82
C ALA A 374 7.33 -18.94 22.66
N ARG A 375 7.19 -20.22 22.30
CA ARG A 375 7.99 -20.86 21.25
C ARG A 375 7.24 -20.87 19.93
N TRP A 376 7.99 -20.72 18.84
CA TRP A 376 7.51 -21.07 17.50
C TRP A 376 7.32 -22.59 17.42
N SER A 377 6.22 -23.03 16.82
CA SER A 377 5.92 -24.45 16.66
C SER A 377 6.82 -25.11 15.62
N THR A 378 7.18 -24.40 14.54
CA THR A 378 8.01 -24.89 13.44
C THR A 378 8.64 -23.72 12.68
N ILE A 379 9.82 -23.93 12.11
CA ILE A 379 10.48 -23.02 11.18
C ILE A 379 10.67 -23.75 9.85
N TYR A 380 10.10 -23.20 8.77
CA TYR A 380 10.30 -23.69 7.41
C TYR A 380 11.30 -22.75 6.71
N ALA A 381 12.45 -23.28 6.30
CA ALA A 381 13.50 -22.54 5.61
C ALA A 381 14.06 -23.36 4.43
N ALA A 382 14.47 -22.68 3.36
CA ALA A 382 15.06 -23.34 2.18
C ALA A 382 16.49 -23.85 2.45
N SER A 383 17.23 -23.20 3.34
CA SER A 383 18.56 -23.59 3.81
C SER A 383 18.62 -23.59 5.34
N GLY A 384 19.62 -24.27 5.91
CA GLY A 384 19.86 -24.27 7.35
C GLY A 384 20.21 -22.89 7.92
N THR A 385 20.13 -22.76 9.23
CA THR A 385 20.51 -21.54 9.96
C THR A 385 22.02 -21.29 9.86
N ILE A 386 22.41 -20.02 9.81
CA ILE A 386 23.82 -19.59 9.83
C ILE A 386 24.15 -19.12 11.25
N SER A 387 25.24 -19.62 11.82
CA SER A 387 25.78 -19.16 13.11
C SER A 387 27.17 -18.58 12.92
N THR A 388 27.43 -17.39 13.49
CA THR A 388 28.75 -16.75 13.46
C THR A 388 29.80 -17.66 14.11
N SER A 389 30.82 -18.06 13.34
CA SER A 389 31.87 -18.99 13.77
C SER A 389 33.29 -18.45 13.49
N ASP A 390 33.41 -17.14 13.35
CA ASP A 390 34.68 -16.44 13.07
C ASP A 390 35.67 -16.59 14.25
N ALA A 391 36.94 -16.91 13.95
CA ALA A 391 37.99 -17.05 14.97
C ALA A 391 38.23 -15.77 15.76
N ARG A 392 38.00 -14.59 15.16
CA ARG A 392 38.13 -13.27 15.81
C ARG A 392 37.02 -13.00 16.82
N ALA A 393 35.91 -13.74 16.72
CA ALA A 393 34.77 -13.66 17.63
C ALA A 393 34.85 -14.71 18.74
N LYS A 394 35.97 -15.43 18.87
CA LYS A 394 36.18 -16.50 19.84
C LYS A 394 37.48 -16.30 20.58
N GLN A 395 37.54 -16.84 21.80
CA GLN A 395 38.73 -16.89 22.64
C GLN A 395 38.88 -18.29 23.22
N ASP A 396 40.05 -18.58 23.79
CA ASP A 396 40.33 -19.83 24.49
C ASP A 396 40.11 -21.10 23.64
N LEU A 397 40.51 -21.03 22.36
CA LEU A 397 40.42 -22.15 21.42
C LEU A 397 41.33 -23.30 21.90
N ALA A 398 40.73 -24.45 22.21
CA ALA A 398 41.41 -25.65 22.68
C ALA A 398 40.68 -26.91 22.19
N ASP A 399 41.36 -28.05 22.27
CA ASP A 399 40.75 -29.36 22.03
C ASP A 399 39.66 -29.66 23.06
N VAL A 400 38.65 -30.43 22.65
CA VAL A 400 37.57 -30.86 23.54
C VAL A 400 38.15 -31.80 24.61
N GLY A 401 37.92 -31.46 25.87
CA GLY A 401 38.47 -32.19 27.01
C GLY A 401 38.12 -33.68 27.00
N ALA A 402 39.13 -34.52 27.26
CA ALA A 402 38.99 -35.98 27.21
C ALA A 402 37.87 -36.51 28.13
N ASP A 403 37.72 -35.95 29.33
CA ASP A 403 36.66 -36.36 30.25
C ASP A 403 35.27 -35.97 29.76
N LEU A 404 35.12 -34.82 29.10
CA LEU A 404 33.83 -34.43 28.51
C LEU A 404 33.43 -35.39 27.38
N ILE A 405 34.39 -35.76 26.52
CA ILE A 405 34.16 -36.77 25.48
C ILE A 405 33.75 -38.11 26.08
N GLU A 406 34.44 -38.58 27.13
CA GLU A 406 34.06 -39.84 27.78
C GLU A 406 32.69 -39.76 28.47
N ALA A 407 32.36 -38.61 29.09
CA ALA A 407 31.03 -38.40 29.68
C ALA A 407 29.93 -38.49 28.62
N TRP A 408 30.18 -37.92 27.43
CA TRP A 408 29.25 -37.96 26.31
C TRP A 408 28.93 -39.40 25.87
N GLY A 409 29.88 -40.33 25.96
CA GLY A 409 29.67 -41.74 25.64
C GLY A 409 28.57 -42.44 26.47
N ALA A 410 28.14 -41.86 27.59
CA ALA A 410 27.02 -42.36 28.39
C ALA A 410 25.65 -41.77 27.99
N VAL A 411 25.62 -40.75 27.12
CA VAL A 411 24.40 -40.10 26.64
C VAL A 411 23.67 -41.04 25.67
N ARG A 412 22.34 -41.16 25.82
CA ARG A 412 21.52 -42.07 25.00
C ARG A 412 20.59 -41.31 24.07
N TRP A 413 20.63 -41.69 22.80
CA TRP A 413 19.60 -41.36 21.81
C TRP A 413 18.32 -42.16 22.09
N ARG A 414 17.17 -41.49 22.07
CA ARG A 414 15.86 -42.03 22.43
C ARG A 414 14.85 -41.78 21.32
N GLN A 415 13.88 -42.68 21.20
CA GLN A 415 12.60 -42.39 20.57
C GLN A 415 11.61 -41.87 21.61
N PHE A 416 10.84 -40.84 21.27
CA PHE A 416 9.82 -40.28 22.16
C PHE A 416 8.67 -39.65 21.37
N ARG A 417 7.56 -39.40 22.08
CA ARG A 417 6.42 -38.62 21.57
C ARG A 417 6.15 -37.48 22.53
N PHE A 418 5.79 -36.30 22.03
CA PHE A 418 5.44 -35.17 22.90
C PHE A 418 4.10 -35.42 23.59
N VAL A 419 4.04 -35.17 24.91
CA VAL A 419 2.83 -35.39 25.73
C VAL A 419 1.62 -34.64 25.15
N ALA A 420 1.79 -33.37 24.74
CA ALA A 420 0.72 -32.59 24.13
C ALA A 420 0.20 -33.20 22.82
N ALA A 421 1.11 -33.70 21.97
CA ALA A 421 0.71 -34.34 20.71
C ALA A 421 -0.01 -35.67 20.95
N VAL A 422 0.38 -36.44 21.97
CA VAL A 422 -0.33 -37.67 22.37
C VAL A 422 -1.71 -37.35 22.94
N ALA A 423 -1.83 -36.30 23.76
CA ALA A 423 -3.12 -35.87 24.29
C ALA A 423 -4.09 -35.42 23.18
N GLU A 424 -3.58 -34.76 22.13
CA GLU A 424 -4.38 -34.28 21.00
C GLU A 424 -4.69 -35.38 19.97
N LYS A 425 -3.72 -36.22 19.62
CA LYS A 425 -3.77 -37.12 18.44
C LYS A 425 -3.79 -38.60 18.81
N GLY A 426 -3.65 -38.96 20.08
CA GLY A 426 -3.65 -40.34 20.55
C GLY A 426 -2.56 -41.19 19.89
N ALA A 427 -2.97 -42.30 19.27
CA ALA A 427 -2.07 -43.22 18.59
C ALA A 427 -1.34 -42.58 17.39
N GLU A 428 -1.96 -41.59 16.74
CA GLU A 428 -1.44 -40.90 15.55
C GLU A 428 -0.34 -39.88 15.86
N ALA A 429 -0.02 -39.67 17.14
CA ALA A 429 1.09 -38.81 17.53
C ALA A 429 2.41 -39.36 16.99
N ARG A 430 3.11 -38.54 16.19
CA ARG A 430 4.37 -38.90 15.53
C ARG A 430 5.46 -39.24 16.55
N VAL A 431 6.27 -40.25 16.21
CA VAL A 431 7.49 -40.60 16.96
C VAL A 431 8.64 -39.71 16.50
N HIS A 432 9.33 -39.11 17.46
CA HIS A 432 10.52 -38.30 17.28
C HIS A 432 11.76 -39.04 17.79
N LEU A 433 12.93 -38.68 17.28
CA LEU A 433 14.23 -39.20 17.69
C LEU A 433 15.08 -38.05 18.23
N GLY A 434 15.79 -38.27 19.32
CA GLY A 434 16.66 -37.25 19.88
C GLY A 434 17.18 -37.56 21.28
N LEU A 435 17.56 -36.51 21.98
CA LEU A 435 18.14 -36.54 23.33
C LEU A 435 17.16 -36.03 24.38
N VAL A 436 17.35 -36.45 25.62
CA VAL A 436 16.65 -35.93 26.80
C VAL A 436 17.62 -35.03 27.56
N ALA A 437 17.23 -33.78 27.81
CA ALA A 437 18.12 -32.77 28.40
C ALA A 437 18.64 -33.17 29.79
N GLN A 438 17.81 -33.81 30.61
CA GLN A 438 18.20 -34.33 31.91
C GLN A 438 19.21 -35.48 31.80
N ASP A 439 19.03 -36.41 30.85
CA ASP A 439 19.99 -37.50 30.61
C ASP A 439 21.37 -36.95 30.22
N VAL A 440 21.41 -35.89 29.39
CA VAL A 440 22.65 -35.19 29.01
C VAL A 440 23.31 -34.54 30.22
N ARG A 441 22.53 -33.81 31.02
CA ARG A 441 23.01 -33.17 32.26
C ARG A 441 23.61 -34.20 33.20
N ASP A 442 22.86 -35.26 33.49
CA ASP A 442 23.23 -36.25 34.49
C ASP A 442 24.48 -37.05 34.06
N ALA A 443 24.62 -37.37 32.76
CA ALA A 443 25.81 -38.04 32.24
C ALA A 443 27.08 -37.19 32.38
N ILE A 444 27.00 -35.89 32.05
CA ILE A 444 28.13 -34.96 32.17
C ILE A 444 28.48 -34.71 33.64
N ASP A 445 27.48 -34.40 34.46
CA ASP A 445 27.69 -34.09 35.89
C ASP A 445 28.21 -35.31 36.67
N ALA A 446 27.82 -36.53 36.29
CA ALA A 446 28.33 -37.75 36.93
C ALA A 446 29.84 -37.92 36.79
N ARG A 447 30.43 -37.41 35.69
CA ARG A 447 31.87 -37.53 35.42
C ARG A 447 32.66 -36.28 35.77
N LEU A 448 32.13 -35.10 35.46
CA LEU A 448 32.84 -33.81 35.63
C LEU A 448 32.50 -33.12 36.95
N GLY A 449 31.52 -33.63 37.70
CA GLY A 449 31.02 -33.04 38.93
C GLY A 449 29.72 -32.25 38.74
N ALA A 450 28.92 -32.18 39.80
CA ALA A 450 27.62 -31.52 39.78
C ALA A 450 27.71 -30.06 39.31
N GLY A 451 26.86 -29.68 38.34
CA GLY A 451 26.82 -28.34 37.78
C GLY A 451 27.84 -28.08 36.66
N ALA A 452 28.59 -29.09 36.22
CA ALA A 452 29.47 -28.95 35.06
C ALA A 452 28.67 -28.79 33.76
N ALA A 453 27.58 -29.55 33.59
CA ALA A 453 26.78 -29.56 32.36
C ALA A 453 26.16 -28.20 32.04
N VAL A 454 25.67 -27.47 33.05
CA VAL A 454 25.02 -26.15 32.88
C VAL A 454 25.99 -25.03 32.52
N ARG A 455 27.31 -25.29 32.57
CA ARG A 455 28.34 -24.36 32.11
C ARG A 455 28.60 -24.47 30.60
N LEU A 456 28.08 -25.52 29.96
CA LEU A 456 28.21 -25.74 28.52
C LEU A 456 27.00 -25.14 27.78
N GLY A 457 27.26 -24.46 26.66
CA GLY A 457 26.23 -23.81 25.84
C GLY A 457 25.15 -24.77 25.32
N LEU A 458 25.48 -26.05 25.19
CA LEU A 458 24.58 -27.10 24.71
C LEU A 458 23.31 -27.27 25.55
N LEU A 459 23.33 -26.93 26.86
CA LEU A 459 22.22 -27.12 27.77
C LEU A 459 21.63 -25.77 28.20
N CYS A 460 20.33 -25.58 27.94
CA CYS A 460 19.62 -24.35 28.28
C CYS A 460 18.53 -24.64 29.32
N ARG A 461 18.43 -23.78 30.35
CA ARG A 461 17.32 -23.81 31.31
C ARG A 461 16.65 -22.44 31.35
N ASP A 462 15.41 -22.38 30.91
CA ASP A 462 14.58 -21.19 30.97
C ASP A 462 13.58 -21.31 32.12
N ARG A 463 13.42 -20.26 32.92
CA ARG A 463 12.39 -20.16 33.96
C ARG A 463 11.56 -18.91 33.72
N TRP A 464 10.26 -19.00 33.96
CA TRP A 464 9.34 -17.87 33.87
C TRP A 464 8.33 -17.90 35.01
N ASP A 465 7.88 -16.70 35.39
CA ASP A 465 6.88 -16.52 36.42
C ASP A 465 5.46 -16.71 35.89
N ALA A 466 4.51 -16.88 36.81
CA ALA A 466 3.11 -16.97 36.45
C ALA A 466 2.61 -15.62 35.92
N ARG A 467 1.83 -15.67 34.85
CA ARG A 467 1.10 -14.53 34.30
C ARG A 467 -0.39 -14.81 34.38
N ALA A 468 -1.15 -13.95 35.05
CA ALA A 468 -2.60 -14.06 35.08
C ALA A 468 -3.20 -13.90 33.68
N ALA A 469 -4.41 -14.44 33.48
CA ALA A 469 -5.16 -14.14 32.27
C ALA A 469 -5.44 -12.63 32.23
N GLN A 470 -5.28 -12.04 31.06
CA GLN A 470 -5.58 -10.63 30.85
C GLN A 470 -6.75 -10.57 29.87
N VAL A 471 -7.79 -9.87 30.28
CA VAL A 471 -8.89 -9.49 29.39
C VAL A 471 -8.61 -8.05 29.02
N ASP A 472 -8.44 -7.77 27.74
CA ASP A 472 -8.31 -6.39 27.28
C ASP A 472 -9.66 -5.67 27.25
N GLU A 473 -9.64 -4.38 26.93
CA GLU A 473 -10.83 -3.52 26.88
C GLU A 473 -11.88 -4.00 25.86
N ASP A 474 -11.45 -4.79 24.87
CA ASP A 474 -12.28 -5.37 23.81
C ASP A 474 -12.81 -6.77 24.16
N GLY A 475 -12.51 -7.28 25.36
CA GLY A 475 -12.95 -8.59 25.85
C GLY A 475 -12.11 -9.77 25.34
N ALA A 476 -11.01 -9.53 24.63
CA ALA A 476 -10.13 -10.59 24.18
C ALA A 476 -9.27 -11.10 25.35
N VAL A 477 -9.24 -12.43 25.49
CA VAL A 477 -8.57 -13.09 26.62
C VAL A 477 -7.18 -13.55 26.19
N THR A 478 -6.16 -12.90 26.71
CA THR A 478 -4.81 -13.47 26.78
C THR A 478 -4.80 -14.54 27.88
N PRO A 479 -4.56 -15.81 27.56
CA PRO A 479 -4.65 -16.88 28.55
C PRO A 479 -3.57 -16.75 29.64
N ALA A 480 -3.92 -17.21 30.84
CA ALA A 480 -2.98 -17.30 31.94
C ALA A 480 -1.85 -18.28 31.59
N VAL A 481 -0.64 -17.95 32.03
CA VAL A 481 0.54 -18.81 31.94
C VAL A 481 0.95 -19.17 33.35
N ALA A 482 0.99 -20.46 33.68
CA ALA A 482 1.53 -20.89 34.96
C ALA A 482 3.04 -20.67 35.02
N ALA A 483 3.56 -20.38 36.22
CA ALA A 483 5.00 -20.37 36.45
C ALA A 483 5.59 -21.73 36.09
N GLY A 484 6.79 -21.75 35.52
CA GLY A 484 7.40 -22.98 35.09
C GLY A 484 8.86 -22.81 34.72
N ASP A 485 9.49 -23.94 34.47
CA ASP A 485 10.79 -23.99 33.83
C ASP A 485 10.79 -25.03 32.70
N ARG A 486 11.79 -24.94 31.84
CA ARG A 486 12.01 -25.91 30.78
C ARG A 486 13.49 -26.05 30.49
N TRP A 487 13.87 -27.28 30.21
CA TRP A 487 15.19 -27.63 29.72
C TRP A 487 15.15 -27.78 28.21
N GLY A 488 16.12 -27.17 27.54
CA GLY A 488 16.35 -27.27 26.11
C GLY A 488 17.78 -27.71 25.80
N LEU A 489 17.98 -28.23 24.60
CA LEU A 489 19.30 -28.57 24.07
C LEU A 489 19.55 -27.77 22.80
N ARG A 490 20.77 -27.27 22.63
CA ARG A 490 21.27 -26.81 21.32
C ARG A 490 21.79 -28.03 20.58
N TYR A 491 20.95 -28.58 19.71
CA TYR A 491 21.22 -29.87 19.06
C TYR A 491 22.50 -29.82 18.21
N GLU A 492 22.84 -28.68 17.63
CA GLU A 492 24.06 -28.50 16.84
C GLU A 492 25.33 -28.64 17.69
N GLU A 493 25.34 -28.09 18.90
CA GLU A 493 26.45 -28.27 19.86
C GLU A 493 26.52 -29.73 20.35
N CYS A 494 25.37 -30.36 20.62
CA CYS A 494 25.29 -31.78 20.95
C CYS A 494 25.87 -32.66 19.83
N LEU A 495 25.51 -32.38 18.57
CA LEU A 495 26.00 -33.12 17.40
C LEU A 495 27.50 -32.89 17.17
N ALA A 496 28.03 -31.70 17.47
CA ALA A 496 29.47 -31.45 17.42
C ALA A 496 30.23 -32.30 18.45
N LEU A 497 29.70 -32.41 19.68
CA LEU A 497 30.29 -33.25 20.72
C LEU A 497 30.14 -34.74 20.42
N GLU A 498 29.01 -35.17 19.86
CA GLU A 498 28.80 -36.52 19.33
C GLU A 498 29.85 -36.85 18.26
N ALA A 499 30.10 -35.95 17.31
CA ALA A 499 31.12 -36.14 16.28
C ALA A 499 32.53 -36.25 16.87
N ALA A 500 32.86 -35.45 17.90
CA ALA A 500 34.13 -35.55 18.61
C ALA A 500 34.28 -36.91 19.32
N TRP A 501 33.22 -37.38 19.97
CA TRP A 501 33.18 -38.71 20.61
C TRP A 501 33.33 -39.83 19.58
N GLN A 502 32.58 -39.80 18.47
CA GLN A 502 32.66 -40.79 17.40
C GLN A 502 34.07 -40.85 16.79
N ARG A 503 34.68 -39.70 16.49
CA ARG A 503 36.07 -39.65 15.97
C ARG A 503 37.06 -40.29 16.94
N ARG A 504 36.92 -40.04 18.24
CA ARG A 504 37.78 -40.66 19.25
C ARG A 504 37.54 -42.16 19.38
N ALA A 505 36.29 -42.60 19.32
CA ALA A 505 35.94 -44.01 19.36
C ALA A 505 36.52 -44.76 18.14
N ILE A 506 36.40 -44.17 16.95
CA ILE A 506 36.97 -44.70 15.69
C ILE A 506 38.50 -44.81 15.81
N ALA A 507 39.18 -43.74 16.24
CA ALA A 507 40.64 -43.77 16.40
C ALA A 507 41.12 -44.85 17.38
N ARG A 508 40.36 -45.12 18.46
CA ARG A 508 40.66 -46.22 19.38
C ARG A 508 40.46 -47.59 18.74
N ILE A 509 39.47 -47.74 17.87
CA ILE A 509 39.22 -48.99 17.15
C ILE A 509 40.33 -49.23 16.14
N GLU A 510 40.72 -48.22 15.36
CA GLU A 510 41.84 -48.29 14.41
C GLU A 510 43.14 -48.69 15.11
N ALA A 511 43.50 -48.02 16.21
CA ALA A 511 44.70 -48.36 16.98
C ALA A 511 44.68 -49.81 17.52
N ARG A 512 43.50 -50.35 17.84
CA ARG A 512 43.35 -51.75 18.26
C ARG A 512 43.46 -52.72 17.09
N LEU A 513 42.95 -52.35 15.91
CA LEU A 513 43.09 -53.15 14.70
C LEU A 513 44.55 -53.23 14.28
N ASP A 514 45.26 -52.10 14.24
CA ASP A 514 46.70 -52.07 13.92
C ASP A 514 47.51 -52.98 14.86
N ALA A 515 47.18 -52.96 16.15
CA ALA A 515 47.84 -53.83 17.14
C ALA A 515 47.54 -55.32 16.92
N LEU A 516 46.33 -55.66 16.49
CA LEU A 516 45.96 -57.05 16.18
C LEU A 516 46.63 -57.53 14.89
N GLU A 517 46.66 -56.71 13.84
CA GLU A 517 47.31 -57.02 12.57
C GLU A 517 48.82 -57.17 12.73
N ALA A 518 49.46 -56.31 13.54
CA ALA A 518 50.88 -56.43 13.84
C ALA A 518 51.22 -57.71 14.64
N ALA A 519 50.32 -58.17 15.51
CA ALA A 519 50.51 -59.40 16.27
C ALA A 519 50.37 -60.65 15.38
N ASP A 520 49.50 -60.63 14.38
CA ASP A 520 49.26 -61.75 13.45
C ASP A 520 50.40 -61.91 12.43
N VAL A 521 51.13 -60.84 12.10
CA VAL A 521 52.33 -60.88 11.24
C VAL A 521 53.57 -61.38 11.99
N ALA A 522 53.58 -61.30 13.32
CA ALA A 522 54.72 -61.68 14.17
C ALA A 522 54.65 -63.11 14.72
N GLY A 523 53.50 -63.78 14.61
CA GLY A 523 53.29 -65.19 14.97
C GLY A 523 53.39 -66.11 13.76
#